data_AF-A0A7G9SLP9-F1
#
_entry.id   AF-A0A7G9SLP9-F1
#
_cell.length_a   1.000
_cell.length_b   1.000
_cell.length_c   1.000
_cell.angle_alpha   90.00
_cell.angle_beta   90.00
_cell.angle_gamma   90.00
#
_symmetry.space_group_name_H-M   'P 1'
#
loop_
_entity.id
_entity.type
_entity.pdbx_description
1 polymer ?
#
loop_
_entity_poly.entity_id
_entity_poly.type
_entity_poly.pdbx_seq_one_letter_code
_entity_poly.pdbx_strand_id
1 'polypeptide(L)'
;MPETPASRWLPSAEVRRWWDARQASLEQACRHAELSVIPQLTLQTGGGRGNTTLYRLDFLPLPAIDDTSDDRLYPESRTATSGLVEYQVEPAKAAWWLRPILGKQPFRMRSWRGYLLVGATILEALALLLLWFVAFVTMRGSRPLSAGDLSYLLTAAALSYLWVQAMRPLIRLPADRVTIANDILLAYDQFHGQFKLVRDAKSKLAGGWFQLVRHHASCSICSGDVEIADGGEAFPGRLIGRCSDSPLEHAFSFDPVTLRGRSLYPDFSPDPHGQVPLVP
;
A
#
# COMPACT_ATOMS: atom_id res chain seq x y z
N MET A 1 32.57 -1.22 12.38
CA MET A 1 31.10 -1.16 12.44
C MET A 1 30.71 -0.08 13.43
N PRO A 2 29.81 0.87 13.13
CA PRO A 2 29.45 1.88 14.12
C PRO A 2 28.50 1.26 15.14
N GLU A 3 29.00 1.08 16.36
CA GLU A 3 28.22 0.69 17.53
C GLU A 3 27.17 1.78 17.81
N THR A 4 25.90 1.44 17.61
CA THR A 4 24.79 2.34 17.94
C THR A 4 24.00 1.69 19.07
N PRO A 5 23.78 2.36 20.22
CA PRO A 5 23.00 1.80 21.30
C PRO A 5 21.52 1.67 20.89
N ALA A 6 21.01 0.44 20.93
CA ALA A 6 19.59 0.12 20.73
C ALA A 6 18.79 0.68 21.91
N SER A 7 18.28 1.91 21.78
CA SER A 7 17.76 2.69 22.92
C SER A 7 16.40 2.22 23.48
N ARG A 8 15.81 1.13 22.97
CA ARG A 8 14.66 0.46 23.61
C ARG A 8 14.56 -0.98 23.12
N TRP A 9 14.74 -1.95 24.03
CA TRP A 9 14.47 -3.35 23.72
C TRP A 9 12.97 -3.53 23.49
N LEU A 10 12.59 -4.06 22.33
CA LEU A 10 11.21 -4.48 22.08
C LEU A 10 10.91 -5.73 22.92
N PRO A 11 9.77 -5.80 23.63
CA PRO A 11 9.34 -7.00 24.31
C PRO A 11 9.32 -8.20 23.34
N SER A 12 9.77 -9.36 23.79
CA SER A 12 9.82 -10.59 22.99
C SER A 12 8.47 -10.93 22.34
N ALA A 13 7.38 -10.72 23.07
CA ALA A 13 6.01 -10.90 22.57
C ALA A 13 5.60 -9.89 21.48
N GLU A 14 6.13 -8.66 21.50
CA GLU A 14 5.91 -7.68 20.43
C GLU A 14 6.69 -8.04 19.18
N VAL A 15 7.95 -8.49 19.33
CA VAL A 15 8.78 -8.94 18.20
C VAL A 15 8.14 -10.17 17.53
N ARG A 16 7.68 -11.14 18.33
CA ARG A 16 6.97 -12.33 17.82
C ARG A 16 5.72 -11.94 17.02
N ARG A 17 4.84 -11.12 17.60
CA ARG A 17 3.63 -10.62 16.92
C ARG A 17 3.95 -9.85 15.64
N TRP A 18 4.99 -9.02 15.67
CA TRP A 18 5.43 -8.25 14.51
C TRP A 18 5.91 -9.15 13.37
N TRP A 19 6.63 -10.22 13.71
CA TRP A 19 7.17 -11.22 12.79
C TRP A 19 6.06 -12.06 12.16
N ASP A 20 5.19 -12.62 13.01
CA ASP A 20 4.09 -13.48 12.58
C ASP A 20 3.14 -12.74 11.62
N ALA A 21 2.85 -11.46 11.89
CA ALA A 21 2.02 -10.61 11.02
C ALA A 21 2.63 -10.34 9.64
N ARG A 22 3.93 -10.61 9.42
CA ARG A 22 4.66 -10.35 8.17
C ARG A 22 5.10 -11.61 7.44
N GLN A 23 4.75 -12.80 7.94
CA GLN A 23 5.14 -14.08 7.34
C GLN A 23 4.73 -14.16 5.86
N ALA A 24 3.48 -13.80 5.52
CA ALA A 24 2.99 -13.81 4.14
C ALA A 24 3.84 -12.91 3.20
N SER A 25 4.17 -11.69 3.66
CA SER A 25 5.03 -10.77 2.89
C SER A 25 6.46 -11.32 2.73
N LEU A 26 7.00 -12.00 3.74
CA LEU A 26 8.34 -12.60 3.70
C LEU A 26 8.38 -13.80 2.74
N GLU A 27 7.38 -14.67 2.81
CA GLU A 27 7.22 -15.80 1.89
C GLU A 27 7.19 -15.32 0.44
N GLN A 28 6.36 -14.32 0.16
CA GLN A 28 6.23 -13.79 -1.19
C GLN A 28 7.54 -13.14 -1.68
N ALA A 29 8.24 -12.41 -0.81
CA ALA A 29 9.54 -11.83 -1.15
C ALA A 29 10.61 -12.90 -1.44
N CYS A 30 10.64 -14.00 -0.68
CA CYS A 30 11.51 -15.13 -0.95
C CYS A 30 11.19 -15.81 -2.28
N ARG A 31 9.91 -16.01 -2.61
CA ARG A 31 9.47 -16.55 -3.91
C ARG A 31 9.92 -15.68 -5.08
N HIS A 32 9.68 -14.37 -5.01
CA HIS A 32 10.09 -13.44 -6.06
C HIS A 32 11.61 -13.37 -6.25
N ALA A 33 12.38 -13.64 -5.20
CA ALA A 33 13.84 -13.69 -5.25
C ALA A 33 14.38 -15.09 -5.63
N GLU A 34 13.50 -16.04 -6.00
CA GLU A 34 13.84 -17.43 -6.34
C GLU A 34 14.62 -18.14 -5.22
N LEU A 35 14.36 -17.77 -3.97
CA LEU A 35 15.01 -18.38 -2.81
C LEU A 35 14.23 -19.62 -2.36
N SER A 36 14.94 -20.71 -2.14
CA SER A 36 14.38 -21.97 -1.63
C SER A 36 14.18 -22.00 -0.12
N VAL A 37 14.51 -20.91 0.57
CA VAL A 37 14.48 -20.83 2.04
C VAL A 37 13.71 -19.60 2.52
N ILE A 38 13.00 -19.76 3.62
CA ILE A 38 12.33 -18.69 4.36
C ILE A 38 12.98 -18.49 5.73
N PRO A 39 13.27 -17.24 6.14
CA PRO A 39 13.68 -16.98 7.52
C PRO A 39 12.50 -17.22 8.48
N GLN A 40 12.76 -17.89 9.59
CA GLN A 40 11.85 -18.08 10.72
C GLN A 40 12.50 -17.52 12.00
N LEU A 41 11.73 -16.77 12.78
CA LEU A 41 12.20 -16.20 14.04
C LEU A 41 12.02 -17.20 15.18
N THR A 42 13.14 -17.65 15.74
CA THR A 42 13.18 -18.48 16.95
C THR A 42 13.61 -17.63 18.13
N LEU A 43 12.75 -17.52 19.15
CA LEU A 43 13.06 -16.83 20.40
C LEU A 43 13.47 -17.84 21.46
N GLN A 44 14.66 -17.65 22.02
CA GLN A 44 15.10 -18.33 23.23
C GLN A 44 14.99 -17.35 24.39
N THR A 45 13.88 -17.42 25.14
CA THR A 45 13.60 -16.53 26.27
C THR A 45 14.51 -16.83 27.45
N GLY A 46 15.33 -15.85 27.85
CA GLY A 46 16.12 -15.89 29.07
C GLY A 46 15.44 -15.07 30.18
N GLY A 47 15.32 -15.65 31.38
CA GLY A 47 14.45 -15.14 32.44
C GLY A 47 15.13 -14.41 33.61
N GLY A 48 16.40 -13.97 33.50
CA GLY A 48 17.10 -13.41 34.67
C GLY A 48 18.43 -12.71 34.40
N ARG A 49 19.06 -12.23 35.48
CA ARG A 49 20.35 -11.51 35.47
C ARG A 49 21.45 -12.44 34.91
N GLY A 50 21.81 -12.27 33.64
CA GLY A 50 22.78 -13.10 32.90
C GLY A 50 22.18 -13.95 31.77
N ASN A 51 20.86 -14.18 31.78
CA ASN A 51 20.16 -14.93 30.73
C ASN A 51 19.40 -13.95 29.82
N THR A 52 20.11 -13.41 28.84
CA THR A 52 19.53 -12.50 27.86
C THR A 52 18.65 -13.27 26.87
N THR A 53 17.51 -12.72 26.47
CA THR A 53 16.69 -13.31 25.40
C THR A 53 17.45 -13.24 24.08
N LEU A 54 17.68 -14.39 23.46
CA LEU A 54 18.36 -14.51 22.18
C LEU A 54 17.31 -14.61 21.06
N TYR A 55 17.51 -13.81 20.02
CA TYR A 55 16.72 -13.84 18.79
C TYR A 55 17.58 -14.52 17.72
N ARG A 56 17.12 -15.66 17.20
CA ARG A 56 17.81 -16.39 16.12
C ARG A 56 16.90 -16.42 14.89
N LEU A 57 17.50 -16.25 13.72
CA LEU A 57 16.83 -16.50 12.45
C LEU A 57 17.28 -17.88 11.96
N ASP A 58 16.33 -18.80 11.93
CA ASP A 58 16.51 -20.11 11.31
C ASP A 58 16.02 -20.05 9.87
N PHE A 59 16.63 -20.80 8.96
CA PHE A 59 16.21 -20.84 7.56
C PHE A 59 15.58 -22.20 7.29
N LEU A 60 14.27 -22.19 7.05
CA LEU A 60 13.50 -23.39 6.71
C LEU A 60 13.29 -23.46 5.20
N PRO A 61 13.14 -24.67 4.62
CA PRO A 61 12.74 -24.80 3.23
C PRO A 61 11.40 -24.10 3.02
N LEU A 62 11.31 -23.35 1.93
CA LEU A 62 10.08 -22.66 1.55
C LEU A 62 9.00 -23.72 1.27
N PRO A 63 7.76 -23.56 1.79
CA PRO A 63 6.69 -24.49 1.50
C PRO A 63 6.48 -24.60 -0.01
N ALA A 64 6.57 -25.81 -0.55
CA ALA A 64 6.27 -26.06 -1.96
C ALA A 64 4.83 -25.59 -2.24
N ILE A 65 4.64 -24.82 -3.32
CA ILE A 65 3.32 -24.72 -3.91
C ILE A 65 3.17 -26.02 -4.69
N ASP A 66 2.16 -26.82 -4.40
CA ASP A 66 1.82 -27.94 -5.27
C ASP A 66 1.34 -27.36 -6.60
N ASP A 67 2.27 -27.19 -7.54
CA ASP A 67 2.02 -26.75 -8.93
C ASP A 67 1.45 -27.90 -9.79
N THR A 68 0.98 -29.00 -9.17
CA THR A 68 0.27 -30.11 -9.84
C THR A 68 -1.24 -30.03 -9.65
N SER A 69 -1.80 -28.82 -9.77
CA SER A 69 -3.22 -28.69 -10.15
C SER A 69 -3.28 -28.50 -11.66
N ASP A 70 -3.29 -29.64 -12.35
CA ASP A 70 -3.79 -29.74 -13.71
C ASP A 70 -5.18 -29.08 -13.78
N ASP A 71 -5.41 -28.29 -14.82
CA ASP A 71 -6.49 -27.32 -15.00
C ASP A 71 -7.91 -27.96 -15.13
N ARG A 72 -8.09 -29.21 -14.67
CA ARG A 72 -9.31 -30.01 -14.82
C ARG A 72 -9.49 -31.05 -13.71
N LEU A 73 -9.72 -30.61 -12.48
CA LEU A 73 -10.64 -31.22 -11.51
C LEU A 73 -10.46 -30.46 -10.20
N TYR A 74 -11.50 -29.80 -9.71
CA TYR A 74 -11.51 -29.28 -8.35
C TYR A 74 -11.35 -30.43 -7.35
N PRO A 75 -10.36 -30.41 -6.44
CA PRO A 75 -10.46 -31.13 -5.19
C PRO A 75 -10.87 -30.15 -4.10
N GLU A 76 -12.06 -30.38 -3.56
CA GLU A 76 -12.52 -29.90 -2.26
C GLU A 76 -11.45 -30.19 -1.19
N SER A 77 -10.58 -29.24 -0.83
CA SER A 77 -9.74 -29.30 0.40
C SER A 77 -8.82 -28.09 0.63
N ARG A 78 -9.20 -26.89 0.17
CA ARG A 78 -9.05 -25.71 1.04
C ARG A 78 -10.46 -25.33 1.41
N THR A 79 -10.79 -25.36 2.70
CA THR A 79 -11.96 -24.67 3.22
C THR A 79 -11.81 -23.20 2.83
N ALA A 80 -12.28 -22.86 1.64
CA ALA A 80 -12.56 -21.51 1.23
C ALA A 80 -13.59 -21.02 2.24
N THR A 81 -13.09 -20.45 3.32
CA THR A 81 -13.95 -19.70 4.24
C THR A 81 -14.47 -18.58 3.37
N SER A 82 -15.69 -18.72 2.84
CA SER A 82 -16.23 -17.72 1.93
C SER A 82 -16.15 -16.36 2.62
N GLY A 83 -15.71 -15.35 1.89
CA GLY A 83 -15.42 -14.04 2.46
C GLY A 83 -14.04 -13.85 3.09
N LEU A 84 -13.10 -14.79 3.03
CA LEU A 84 -11.66 -14.49 3.22
C LEU A 84 -10.95 -14.35 1.87
N VAL A 85 -10.11 -13.33 1.72
CA VAL A 85 -9.22 -13.16 0.57
C VAL A 85 -7.79 -12.94 1.04
N GLU A 86 -6.83 -13.48 0.29
CA GLU A 86 -5.40 -13.29 0.54
C GLU A 86 -4.79 -12.50 -0.62
N TYR A 87 -4.22 -11.35 -0.28
CA TYR A 87 -3.64 -10.43 -1.24
C TYR A 87 -2.19 -10.80 -1.54
N GLN A 88 -1.82 -10.68 -2.80
CA GLN A 88 -0.47 -10.81 -3.31
C GLN A 88 0.04 -9.43 -3.72
N VAL A 89 1.34 -9.19 -3.52
CA VAL A 89 2.01 -7.91 -3.80
C VAL A 89 2.99 -8.03 -4.95
N GLU A 90 2.73 -7.36 -6.05
CA GLU A 90 3.64 -7.32 -7.19
C GLU A 90 4.30 -5.94 -7.35
N PRO A 91 5.51 -5.86 -7.91
CA PRO A 91 6.13 -4.57 -8.23
C PRO A 91 5.37 -3.91 -9.39
N ALA A 92 4.83 -2.71 -9.16
CA ALA A 92 4.17 -1.93 -10.20
C ALA A 92 5.18 -1.06 -10.96
N LYS A 93 4.93 -0.85 -12.27
CA LYS A 93 5.84 -0.09 -13.14
C LYS A 93 5.44 1.39 -13.14
N ALA A 94 6.43 2.25 -12.92
CA ALA A 94 6.25 3.69 -13.10
C ALA A 94 6.19 4.08 -14.58
N ALA A 95 5.51 5.21 -14.85
CA ALA A 95 5.49 5.86 -16.15
C ALA A 95 6.92 6.10 -16.67
N TRP A 96 7.11 6.03 -17.99
CA TRP A 96 8.45 6.06 -18.59
C TRP A 96 9.28 7.30 -18.20
N TRP A 97 8.62 8.45 -18.02
CA TRP A 97 9.23 9.72 -17.62
C TRP A 97 9.62 9.77 -16.12
N LEU A 98 8.99 8.94 -15.27
CA LEU A 98 9.29 8.80 -13.84
C LEU A 98 10.27 7.68 -13.52
N ARG A 99 10.47 6.72 -14.44
CA ARG A 99 11.42 5.61 -14.29
C ARG A 99 12.84 6.02 -13.84
N PRO A 100 13.48 7.12 -14.31
CA PRO A 100 14.81 7.47 -13.84
C PRO A 100 14.85 7.89 -12.36
N ILE A 101 13.74 8.40 -11.83
CA ILE A 101 13.63 8.88 -10.45
C ILE A 101 13.18 7.73 -9.53
N LEU A 102 12.09 7.03 -9.89
CA LEU A 102 11.51 5.98 -9.05
C LEU A 102 12.28 4.66 -9.16
N GLY A 103 12.94 4.40 -10.28
CA GLY A 103 13.65 3.15 -10.53
C GLY A 103 12.72 1.92 -10.52
N LYS A 104 13.33 0.74 -10.56
CA LYS A 104 12.64 -0.55 -10.42
C LYS A 104 12.64 -1.09 -8.99
N GLN A 105 13.40 -0.44 -8.10
CA GLN A 105 13.75 -0.97 -6.78
C GLN A 105 13.23 -0.01 -5.70
N PRO A 106 12.90 -0.54 -4.51
CA PRO A 106 12.62 0.30 -3.35
C PRO A 106 13.75 1.31 -3.13
N PHE A 107 13.41 2.58 -2.91
CA PHE A 107 14.42 3.56 -2.54
C PHE A 107 14.06 4.24 -1.23
N ARG A 108 15.10 4.68 -0.52
CA ARG A 108 14.92 5.39 0.75
C ARG A 108 14.42 6.80 0.47
N MET A 109 13.36 7.26 1.14
CA MET A 109 12.86 8.64 1.00
C MET A 109 13.92 9.69 1.32
N ARG A 110 14.87 9.35 2.19
CA ARG A 110 16.02 10.21 2.55
C ARG A 110 17.23 10.01 1.64
N SER A 111 17.01 9.65 0.39
CA SER A 111 18.03 9.56 -0.66
C SER A 111 17.90 10.72 -1.64
N TRP A 112 18.89 10.92 -2.50
CA TRP A 112 18.84 11.95 -3.54
C TRP A 112 17.58 11.82 -4.43
N ARG A 113 17.13 10.60 -4.72
CA ARG A 113 15.87 10.34 -5.46
C ARG A 113 14.64 10.83 -4.71
N GLY A 114 14.58 10.58 -3.40
CA GLY A 114 13.48 11.07 -2.57
C GLY A 114 13.48 12.59 -2.43
N TYR A 115 14.67 13.21 -2.29
CA TYR A 115 14.77 14.67 -2.31
C TYR A 115 14.41 15.27 -3.68
N LEU A 116 14.72 14.61 -4.79
CA LEU A 116 14.25 15.04 -6.11
C LEU A 116 12.74 14.95 -6.25
N LEU A 117 12.13 13.84 -5.79
CA LEU A 117 10.68 13.69 -5.82
C LEU A 117 10.00 14.79 -5.00
N VAL A 118 10.40 14.95 -3.74
CA VAL A 118 9.85 15.99 -2.85
C VAL A 118 10.18 17.38 -3.38
N GLY A 119 11.41 17.61 -3.84
CA GLY A 119 11.85 18.89 -4.41
C GLY A 119 11.06 19.29 -5.65
N ALA A 120 10.78 18.34 -6.56
CA ALA A 120 9.94 18.57 -7.73
C ALA A 120 8.51 18.98 -7.32
N THR A 121 7.91 18.27 -6.36
CA THR A 121 6.57 18.65 -5.85
C THR A 121 6.55 20.03 -5.19
N ILE A 122 7.59 20.40 -4.44
CA ILE A 122 7.71 21.73 -3.83
C ILE A 122 7.89 22.80 -4.91
N LEU A 123 8.69 22.54 -5.94
CA LEU A 123 8.92 23.47 -7.04
C LEU A 123 7.63 23.78 -7.81
N GLU A 124 6.82 22.75 -8.09
CA GLU A 124 5.49 22.92 -8.71
C GLU A 124 4.55 23.75 -7.82
N ALA A 125 4.54 23.50 -6.51
CA ALA A 125 3.75 24.29 -5.56
C ALA A 125 4.19 25.76 -5.54
N LEU A 126 5.51 26.02 -5.59
CA LEU A 126 6.04 27.38 -5.67
C LEU A 126 5.71 28.06 -7.00
N ALA A 127 5.70 27.33 -8.12
CA ALA A 127 5.29 27.87 -9.41
C ALA A 127 3.80 28.27 -9.40
N LEU A 128 2.92 27.45 -8.80
CA LEU A 128 1.51 27.78 -8.60
C LEU A 128 1.34 28.98 -7.66
N LEU A 129 2.12 29.06 -6.58
CA LEU A 129 2.11 30.21 -5.69
C LEU A 129 2.51 31.50 -6.43
N LEU A 130 3.55 31.42 -7.27
CA LEU A 130 4.00 32.54 -8.09
C LEU A 130 2.92 32.96 -9.09
N LEU A 131 2.23 32.01 -9.71
CA LEU A 131 1.09 32.28 -10.60
C LEU A 131 0.00 33.09 -9.87
N TRP A 132 -0.39 32.65 -8.66
CA TRP A 132 -1.35 33.40 -7.83
C TRP A 132 -0.83 34.77 -7.39
N PHE A 133 0.47 34.88 -7.09
CA PHE A 133 1.09 36.15 -6.75
C PHE A 133 1.07 37.14 -7.91
N VAL A 134 1.33 36.69 -9.14
CA VAL A 134 1.20 37.50 -10.35
C VAL A 134 -0.24 37.93 -10.58
N ALA A 135 -1.22 37.04 -10.38
CA ALA A 135 -2.66 37.38 -10.37
C ALA A 135 -2.92 38.54 -9.40
N PHE A 136 -2.45 38.39 -8.16
CA PHE A 136 -2.67 39.37 -7.11
C PHE A 136 -2.07 40.74 -7.46
N VAL A 137 -0.83 40.78 -7.94
CA VAL A 137 -0.14 42.04 -8.29
C VAL A 137 -0.83 42.74 -9.47
N THR A 138 -1.20 42.00 -10.51
CA THR A 138 -1.84 42.55 -11.72
C THR A 138 -3.28 43.03 -11.48
N MET A 139 -3.96 42.46 -10.49
CA MET A 139 -5.35 42.80 -10.14
C MET A 139 -5.45 43.84 -9.00
N ARG A 140 -4.34 44.23 -8.38
CA ARG A 140 -4.32 45.24 -7.30
C ARG A 140 -4.59 46.68 -7.79
N GLY A 141 -4.43 46.94 -9.08
CA GLY A 141 -4.69 48.26 -9.65
C GLY A 141 -6.17 48.57 -9.76
N SER A 142 -6.54 49.86 -9.75
CA SER A 142 -7.93 50.35 -9.80
C SER A 142 -8.65 50.15 -11.15
N ARG A 143 -8.28 49.13 -11.92
CA ARG A 143 -8.89 48.81 -13.21
C ARG A 143 -10.14 47.93 -13.00
N PRO A 144 -11.21 48.11 -13.79
CA PRO A 144 -12.34 47.20 -13.77
C PRO A 144 -11.88 45.78 -14.16
N LEU A 145 -12.45 44.77 -13.51
CA LEU A 145 -12.17 43.36 -13.79
C LEU A 145 -12.56 43.04 -15.24
N SER A 146 -11.58 42.62 -16.05
CA SER A 146 -11.80 42.21 -17.44
C SER A 146 -12.16 40.71 -17.51
N ALA A 147 -12.81 40.30 -18.61
CA ALA A 147 -13.00 38.89 -18.92
C ALA A 147 -11.67 38.12 -18.99
N GLY A 148 -10.58 38.79 -19.38
CA GLY A 148 -9.23 38.24 -19.35
C GLY A 148 -8.77 37.87 -17.93
N ASP A 149 -9.01 38.76 -16.96
CA ASP A 149 -8.64 38.51 -15.56
C ASP A 149 -9.45 37.33 -14.98
N LEU A 150 -10.75 37.24 -15.32
CA LEU A 150 -11.58 36.09 -14.94
C LEU A 150 -11.07 34.78 -15.54
N SER A 151 -10.73 34.77 -16.84
CA SER A 151 -10.18 33.59 -17.50
C SER A 151 -8.87 33.11 -16.87
N TYR A 152 -8.01 34.06 -16.46
CA TYR A 152 -6.75 33.77 -15.78
C TYR A 152 -6.99 33.15 -14.40
N LEU A 153 -7.89 33.72 -13.59
CA LEU A 153 -8.25 33.18 -12.28
C LEU A 153 -8.84 31.77 -12.38
N LEU A 154 -9.73 31.53 -13.34
CA LEU A 154 -10.31 30.21 -13.56
C LEU A 154 -9.25 29.19 -13.98
N THR A 155 -8.31 29.59 -14.84
CA THR A 155 -7.20 28.72 -15.25
C THR A 155 -6.28 28.40 -14.08
N ALA A 156 -5.89 29.40 -13.29
CA ALA A 156 -5.06 29.22 -12.09
C ALA A 156 -5.76 28.32 -11.05
N ALA A 157 -7.06 28.51 -10.84
CA ALA A 157 -7.87 27.67 -9.96
C ALA A 157 -7.95 26.22 -10.46
N ALA A 158 -8.18 26.02 -11.76
CA ALA A 158 -8.22 24.69 -12.37
C ALA A 158 -6.88 23.96 -12.25
N LEU A 159 -5.76 24.63 -12.57
CA LEU A 159 -4.42 24.05 -12.42
C LEU A 159 -4.10 23.70 -10.96
N SER A 160 -4.46 24.59 -10.03
CA SER A 160 -4.26 24.35 -8.59
C SER A 160 -5.08 23.15 -8.11
N TYR A 161 -6.33 23.04 -8.55
CA TYR A 161 -7.19 21.90 -8.23
C TYR A 161 -6.65 20.58 -8.77
N LEU A 162 -6.24 20.55 -10.05
CA LEU A 162 -5.64 19.37 -10.66
C LEU A 162 -4.35 18.95 -9.96
N TRP A 163 -3.50 19.91 -9.59
CA TRP A 163 -2.27 19.65 -8.85
C TRP A 163 -2.55 19.04 -7.47
N VAL A 164 -3.50 19.60 -6.71
CA VAL A 164 -3.90 19.04 -5.41
C VAL A 164 -4.41 17.61 -5.58
N GLN A 165 -5.21 17.33 -6.60
CA GLN A 165 -5.71 15.98 -6.87
C GLN A 165 -4.57 15.00 -7.23
N ALA A 166 -3.60 15.44 -8.04
CA ALA A 166 -2.43 14.63 -8.38
C ALA A 166 -1.52 14.36 -7.17
N MET A 167 -1.36 15.33 -6.27
CA MET A 167 -0.45 15.25 -5.13
C MET A 167 -1.05 14.65 -3.87
N ARG A 168 -2.39 14.55 -3.78
CA ARG A 168 -3.11 13.96 -2.65
C ARG A 168 -2.54 12.61 -2.18
N PRO A 169 -2.24 11.64 -3.07
CA PRO A 169 -1.62 10.37 -2.67
C PRO A 169 -0.29 10.57 -1.94
N LEU A 170 0.59 11.43 -2.47
CA LEU A 170 1.91 11.69 -1.89
C LEU A 170 1.83 12.44 -0.55
N ILE A 171 0.88 13.37 -0.41
CA ILE A 171 0.65 14.13 0.82
C ILE A 171 0.12 13.22 1.94
N ARG A 172 -0.77 12.27 1.61
CA ARG A 172 -1.38 11.33 2.58
C ARG A 172 -0.49 10.14 2.92
N LEU A 173 0.43 9.78 2.03
CA LEU A 173 1.32 8.62 2.17
C LEU A 173 2.07 8.50 3.52
N PRO A 174 2.55 9.58 4.16
CA PRO A 174 3.20 9.49 5.48
C PRO A 174 2.29 8.96 6.59
N ALA A 175 0.99 9.27 6.53
CA ALA A 175 -0.03 8.84 7.48
C ALA A 175 -0.61 7.47 7.09
N ASP A 176 -1.09 7.34 5.85
CA ASP A 176 -1.84 6.18 5.39
C ASP A 176 -0.95 4.97 5.07
N ARG A 177 0.36 5.19 4.86
CA ARG A 177 1.40 4.20 4.50
C ARG A 177 1.22 3.50 3.16
N VAL A 178 -0.02 3.31 2.71
CA VAL A 178 -0.38 2.82 1.40
C VAL A 178 -1.46 3.73 0.83
N THR A 179 -1.25 4.24 -0.37
CA THR A 179 -2.20 5.11 -1.08
C THR A 179 -2.25 4.72 -2.55
N ILE A 180 -3.41 4.84 -3.19
CA ILE A 180 -3.54 4.59 -4.63
C ILE A 180 -2.70 5.61 -5.39
N ALA A 181 -1.82 5.13 -6.26
CA ALA A 181 -1.05 5.96 -7.16
C ALA A 181 -1.96 6.46 -8.28
N ASN A 182 -1.82 7.73 -8.66
CA ASN A 182 -2.53 8.27 -9.81
C ASN A 182 -2.03 7.57 -11.09
N ASP A 183 -2.94 7.20 -11.99
CA ASP A 183 -2.63 6.49 -13.24
C ASP A 183 -1.63 7.24 -14.13
N ILE A 184 -1.57 8.58 -14.06
CA ILE A 184 -0.58 9.40 -14.77
C ILE A 184 0.87 9.04 -14.36
N LEU A 185 1.04 8.54 -13.13
CA LEU A 185 2.34 8.15 -12.56
C LEU A 185 2.70 6.68 -12.87
N LEU A 186 1.75 5.90 -13.36
CA LEU A 186 1.90 4.49 -13.70
C LEU A 186 2.25 4.31 -15.18
N ALA A 187 2.84 3.16 -15.51
CA ALA A 187 2.97 2.77 -16.89
C ALA A 187 1.59 2.50 -17.50
N TYR A 188 1.44 2.71 -18.81
CA TYR A 188 0.15 2.56 -19.50
C TYR A 188 -0.43 1.13 -19.40
N ASP A 189 0.42 0.12 -19.20
CA ASP A 189 0.04 -1.29 -19.01
C ASP A 189 -0.26 -1.65 -17.55
N GLN A 190 -0.28 -0.68 -16.64
CA GLN A 190 -0.45 -0.89 -15.21
C GLN A 190 -1.60 -0.02 -14.67
N PHE A 191 -2.64 -0.67 -14.19
CA PHE A 191 -3.75 -0.03 -13.49
C PHE A 191 -3.68 -0.38 -12.00
N HIS A 192 -4.30 0.46 -11.17
CA HIS A 192 -4.42 0.21 -9.73
C HIS A 192 -3.07 -0.01 -9.01
N GLY A 193 -2.06 0.78 -9.35
CA GLY A 193 -0.81 0.82 -8.58
C GLY A 193 -1.01 1.55 -7.25
N GLN A 194 -0.24 1.19 -6.23
CA GLN A 194 -0.19 1.87 -4.94
C GLN A 194 1.23 2.31 -4.59
N PHE A 195 1.33 3.48 -3.99
CA PHE A 195 2.53 3.89 -3.28
C PHE A 195 2.53 3.26 -1.90
N LYS A 196 3.62 2.61 -1.53
CA LYS A 196 3.84 1.99 -0.23
C LYS A 196 5.06 2.63 0.44
N LEU A 197 4.89 3.04 1.70
CA LEU A 197 5.93 3.62 2.53
C LEU A 197 6.20 2.73 3.75
N VAL A 198 7.26 1.94 3.69
CA VAL A 198 7.70 1.08 4.79
C VAL A 198 8.57 1.88 5.75
N ARG A 199 8.22 1.90 7.03
CA ARG A 199 8.96 2.67 8.04
C ARG A 199 10.36 2.08 8.26
N ASP A 200 11.35 2.96 8.36
CA ASP A 200 12.68 2.60 8.84
C ASP A 200 12.68 2.63 10.38
N ALA A 201 12.98 1.50 11.03
CA ALA A 201 12.98 1.37 12.49
C ALA A 201 13.97 2.34 13.17
N LYS A 202 14.99 2.83 12.45
CA LYS A 202 16.01 3.74 13.01
C LYS A 202 15.66 5.23 12.91
N SER A 203 14.63 5.64 12.14
CA SER A 203 14.35 7.07 11.94
C SER A 203 13.10 7.54 12.71
N LYS A 204 13.31 8.45 13.67
CA LYS A 204 12.23 9.16 14.38
C LYS A 204 11.52 10.17 13.48
N LEU A 205 12.24 10.79 12.55
CA LEU A 205 11.68 11.65 11.51
C LEU A 205 11.35 10.83 10.27
N ALA A 206 10.06 10.70 9.94
CA ALA A 206 9.44 10.32 8.66
C ALA A 206 10.38 9.80 7.54
N GLY A 207 11.14 8.75 7.83
CA GLY A 207 12.10 8.14 6.91
C GLY A 207 11.68 6.70 6.72
N GLY A 208 11.54 6.31 5.46
CA GLY A 208 11.09 4.98 5.08
C GLY A 208 11.57 4.61 3.69
N TRP A 209 11.25 3.38 3.31
CA TRP A 209 11.41 2.87 1.97
C TRP A 209 10.14 3.14 1.18
N PHE A 210 10.28 3.92 0.11
CA PHE A 210 9.24 4.16 -0.85
C PHE A 210 9.26 3.07 -1.91
N GLN A 211 8.09 2.54 -2.22
CA GLN A 211 7.88 1.47 -3.18
C GLN A 211 6.62 1.74 -3.99
N LEU A 212 6.65 1.33 -5.26
CA LEU A 212 5.48 1.30 -6.13
C LEU A 212 5.10 -0.18 -6.32
N VAL A 213 3.91 -0.55 -5.84
CA VAL A 213 3.45 -1.94 -5.78
C VAL A 213 2.01 -2.05 -6.28
N ARG A 214 1.56 -3.23 -6.65
CA ARG A 214 0.16 -3.56 -6.92
C ARG A 214 -0.25 -4.71 -6.02
N HIS A 215 -1.25 -4.45 -5.19
CA HIS A 215 -1.90 -5.50 -4.42
C HIS A 215 -3.07 -6.03 -5.23
N HIS A 216 -3.15 -7.34 -5.39
CA HIS A 216 -4.26 -8.02 -6.05
C HIS A 216 -4.59 -9.30 -5.28
N ALA A 217 -5.80 -9.83 -5.44
CA ALA A 217 -6.22 -11.10 -4.86
C ALA A 217 -7.21 -11.81 -5.79
N SER A 218 -7.46 -13.09 -5.55
CA SER A 218 -8.57 -13.80 -6.18
C SER A 218 -9.81 -13.70 -5.29
N CYS A 219 -10.96 -13.37 -5.87
CA CYS A 219 -12.23 -13.27 -5.16
C CYS A 219 -12.62 -14.64 -4.62
N SER A 220 -12.93 -14.75 -3.31
CA SER A 220 -13.38 -16.01 -2.72
C SER A 220 -14.83 -16.37 -3.02
N ILE A 221 -15.58 -15.50 -3.71
CA ILE A 221 -16.98 -15.71 -4.07
C ILE A 221 -17.10 -16.18 -5.53
N CYS A 222 -16.43 -15.50 -6.47
CA CYS A 222 -16.57 -15.74 -7.91
C CYS A 222 -15.24 -16.02 -8.63
N SER A 223 -14.12 -16.07 -7.90
CA SER A 223 -12.78 -16.26 -8.47
C SER A 223 -12.27 -15.16 -9.41
N GLY A 224 -13.03 -14.09 -9.63
CA GLY A 224 -12.57 -12.89 -10.35
C GLY A 224 -11.45 -12.13 -9.64
N ASP A 225 -10.80 -11.22 -10.35
CA ASP A 225 -9.70 -10.43 -9.80
C ASP A 225 -10.19 -9.39 -8.80
N VAL A 226 -9.53 -9.28 -7.66
CA VAL A 226 -9.78 -8.28 -6.63
C VAL A 226 -8.63 -7.28 -6.62
N GLU A 227 -8.95 -6.03 -6.86
CA GLU A 227 -7.99 -4.94 -6.90
C GLU A 227 -8.28 -3.90 -5.82
N ILE A 228 -7.25 -3.17 -5.39
CA ILE A 228 -7.42 -2.15 -4.36
C ILE A 228 -8.01 -0.87 -4.95
N ALA A 229 -9.10 -0.42 -4.34
CA ALA A 229 -9.82 0.80 -4.68
C ALA A 229 -10.11 1.65 -3.44
N ASP A 230 -10.50 2.92 -3.68
CA ASP A 230 -10.93 3.82 -2.61
C ASP A 230 -12.29 3.40 -2.07
N GLY A 231 -12.41 3.34 -0.74
CA GLY A 231 -13.62 2.93 -0.03
C GLY A 231 -14.84 3.83 -0.27
N GLY A 232 -14.64 5.03 -0.82
CA GLY A 232 -15.70 5.98 -1.14
C GLY A 232 -16.48 6.41 0.10
N GLU A 233 -17.76 6.72 -0.08
CA GLU A 233 -18.64 7.17 1.00
C GLU A 233 -18.96 6.08 2.02
N ALA A 234 -18.99 4.81 1.59
CA ALA A 234 -19.26 3.68 2.48
C ALA A 234 -18.09 3.42 3.46
N PHE A 235 -16.85 3.65 3.02
CA PHE A 235 -15.64 3.43 3.83
C PHE A 235 -14.65 4.60 3.68
N PRO A 236 -14.97 5.79 4.21
CA PRO A 236 -14.20 6.99 3.96
C PRO A 236 -12.77 6.88 4.50
N GLY A 237 -11.79 7.20 3.66
CA GLY A 237 -10.37 7.16 4.01
C GLY A 237 -9.78 5.76 4.14
N ARG A 238 -10.52 4.70 3.78
CA ARG A 238 -10.02 3.32 3.77
C ARG A 238 -9.81 2.84 2.34
N LEU A 239 -8.76 2.06 2.16
CA LEU A 239 -8.59 1.25 0.96
C LEU A 239 -9.31 -0.09 1.15
N ILE A 240 -9.98 -0.56 0.10
CA ILE A 240 -10.72 -1.83 0.09
C ILE A 240 -10.38 -2.62 -1.18
N GLY A 241 -10.48 -3.93 -1.13
CA GLY A 241 -10.45 -4.77 -2.33
C GLY A 241 -11.82 -4.78 -2.98
N ARG A 242 -11.91 -4.52 -4.28
CA ARG A 242 -13.12 -4.69 -5.08
C ARG A 242 -12.89 -5.70 -6.18
N CYS A 243 -13.82 -6.63 -6.33
CA CYS A 243 -13.81 -7.56 -7.44
C CYS A 243 -14.09 -6.84 -8.77
N SER A 244 -13.43 -7.23 -9.85
CA SER A 244 -13.69 -6.75 -11.21
C SER A 244 -15.08 -7.14 -11.73
N ASP A 245 -15.54 -8.35 -11.38
CA ASP A 245 -16.78 -8.92 -11.91
C ASP A 245 -18.03 -8.44 -11.16
N SER A 246 -17.90 -8.11 -9.88
CA SER A 246 -18.99 -7.55 -9.07
C SER A 246 -18.46 -6.55 -8.04
N PRO A 247 -18.07 -5.34 -8.46
CA PRO A 247 -17.37 -4.37 -7.60
C PRO A 247 -18.25 -3.78 -6.49
N LEU A 248 -19.57 -3.84 -6.64
CA LEU A 248 -20.53 -3.31 -5.67
C LEU A 248 -20.86 -4.33 -4.57
N GLU A 249 -20.93 -5.62 -4.91
CA GLU A 249 -21.32 -6.67 -3.96
C GLU A 249 -20.11 -7.41 -3.39
N HIS A 250 -19.06 -7.63 -4.18
CA HIS A 250 -17.85 -8.35 -3.75
C HIS A 250 -16.77 -7.35 -3.32
N ALA A 251 -16.97 -6.75 -2.15
CA ALA A 251 -16.00 -5.87 -1.52
C ALA A 251 -15.36 -6.52 -0.29
N PHE A 252 -14.05 -6.37 -0.16
CA PHE A 252 -13.25 -6.97 0.90
C PHE A 252 -12.45 -5.91 1.65
N SER A 253 -12.27 -6.07 2.95
CA SER A 253 -11.33 -5.27 3.71
C SER A 253 -9.91 -5.48 3.19
N PHE A 254 -9.05 -4.48 3.36
CA PHE A 254 -7.65 -4.59 3.00
C PHE A 254 -6.77 -4.23 4.19
N ASP A 255 -5.85 -5.13 4.53
CA ASP A 255 -4.78 -4.89 5.48
C ASP A 255 -3.41 -5.06 4.79
N PRO A 256 -2.65 -3.97 4.57
CA PRO A 256 -1.35 -4.01 3.89
C PRO A 256 -0.23 -4.67 4.71
N VAL A 257 -0.47 -5.01 5.98
CA VAL A 257 0.49 -5.72 6.83
C VAL A 257 0.27 -7.22 6.75
N THR A 258 -0.94 -7.68 7.03
CA THR A 258 -1.26 -9.12 7.04
C THR A 258 -1.55 -9.68 5.65
N LEU A 259 -1.80 -8.81 4.66
CA LEU A 259 -2.21 -9.18 3.30
C LEU A 259 -3.49 -10.02 3.28
N ARG A 260 -4.40 -9.79 4.24
CA ARG A 260 -5.67 -10.50 4.32
C ARG A 260 -6.84 -9.56 4.31
N GLY A 261 -7.94 -10.03 3.72
CA GLY A 261 -9.20 -9.33 3.64
C GLY A 261 -10.37 -10.18 4.10
N ARG A 262 -11.38 -9.53 4.65
CA ARG A 262 -12.69 -10.11 4.98
C ARG A 262 -13.76 -9.46 4.14
N SER A 263 -14.80 -10.20 3.75
CA SER A 263 -15.96 -9.62 3.10
C SER A 263 -16.52 -8.47 3.94
N LEU A 264 -16.78 -7.35 3.29
CA LEU A 264 -17.40 -6.19 3.92
C LEU A 264 -18.92 -6.34 3.99
N TYR A 265 -19.49 -7.19 3.14
CA TYR A 265 -20.92 -7.50 3.12
C TYR A 265 -21.16 -8.89 3.71
N PRO A 266 -22.00 -9.00 4.76
CA PRO A 266 -22.19 -10.23 5.53
C PRO A 266 -22.95 -11.32 4.78
N ASP A 267 -23.73 -10.98 3.75
CA ASP A 267 -24.60 -11.94 3.04
C ASP A 267 -23.84 -13.01 2.24
N PHE A 268 -22.52 -12.85 2.08
CA PHE A 268 -21.62 -13.83 1.46
C PHE A 268 -20.62 -14.47 2.45
N SER A 269 -20.70 -14.11 3.73
CA SER A 269 -19.97 -14.82 4.78
C SER A 269 -20.69 -16.13 5.07
N PRO A 270 -20.02 -17.30 5.04
CA PRO A 270 -20.65 -18.54 5.40
C PRO A 270 -20.91 -18.42 6.89
N ASP A 271 -22.16 -18.57 7.27
CA ASP A 271 -22.52 -18.73 8.66
C ASP A 271 -21.75 -19.97 9.18
N PRO A 272 -20.79 -19.83 10.13
CA PRO A 272 -20.12 -21.00 10.68
C PRO A 272 -21.07 -21.86 11.53
N HIS A 273 -22.27 -21.35 11.82
CA HIS A 273 -23.32 -22.05 12.53
C HIS A 273 -24.67 -21.79 11.89
N GLY A 274 -24.97 -22.49 10.80
CA GLY A 274 -26.29 -22.43 10.16
C GLY A 274 -27.43 -22.53 11.18
N GLN A 275 -28.03 -21.40 11.49
CA GLN A 275 -29.37 -21.33 12.06
C GLN A 275 -30.27 -20.72 11.00
N VAL A 276 -30.95 -21.62 10.29
CA VAL A 276 -32.11 -21.31 9.47
C VAL A 276 -33.11 -20.55 10.35
N PRO A 277 -33.52 -19.32 9.99
CA PRO A 277 -34.59 -18.67 10.72
C PRO A 277 -35.88 -19.45 10.46
N LEU A 278 -36.45 -20.01 11.53
CA LEU A 278 -37.82 -20.53 11.51
C LEU A 278 -38.76 -19.35 11.22
N VAL A 279 -39.37 -19.41 10.05
CA VAL A 279 -40.45 -18.51 9.61
C VAL A 279 -41.67 -18.72 10.52
N PRO A 280 -42.30 -17.65 11.06
CA PRO A 280 -43.63 -17.74 11.65
C PRO A 280 -44.75 -17.79 10.59
#